data_AF-A0A946B399-F1
#
_entry.id   AF-A0A946B399-F1
#
_cell.length_a   1.000
_cell.length_b   1.000
_cell.length_c   1.000
_cell.angle_alpha   90.00
_cell.angle_beta   90.00
_cell.angle_gamma   90.00
#
_symmetry.space_group_name_H-M   'P 1'
#
loop_
_entity.id
_entity.type
_entity.pdbx_description
1 polymer ?
#
loop_
_entity_poly.entity_id
_entity_poly.type
_entity_poly.pdbx_seq_one_letter_code
_entity_poly.pdbx_strand_id
1 'polypeptide(L)' 'MTEQDEKLLRMAGEIYQFFRHQGDAAPAAAASHLKQFWAPSMRADFLAVIAAKGDQASAPLHAIAKALQE' A
#
# COMPACT_ATOMS: atom_id res chain seq x y z
N MET A 1 3.30 -9.85 -13.20
CA MET A 1 2.45 -9.62 -12.02
C MET A 1 1.88 -10.96 -11.63
N THR A 2 2.11 -11.38 -10.38
CA THR A 2 1.68 -12.67 -9.85
C THR A 2 0.35 -12.55 -9.11
N GLU A 3 -0.29 -13.67 -8.80
CA GLU A 3 -1.48 -13.70 -7.92
C GLU A 3 -1.17 -13.13 -6.52
N GLN A 4 0.07 -13.32 -6.05
CA GLN A 4 0.54 -12.74 -4.78
C GLN A 4 0.62 -11.21 -4.85
N ASP A 5 1.11 -10.66 -5.97
CA ASP A 5 1.18 -9.21 -6.19
C ASP A 5 -0.23 -8.59 -6.13
N GLU A 6 -1.19 -9.19 -6.83
CA GLU A 6 -2.59 -8.73 -6.84
C GLU A 6 -3.21 -8.79 -5.44
N LYS A 7 -2.90 -9.84 -4.68
CA LYS A 7 -3.33 -9.97 -3.29
C LYS A 7 -2.76 -8.86 -2.42
N LEU A 8 -1.48 -8.50 -2.56
CA LEU A 8 -0.86 -7.41 -1.81
C LEU A 8 -1.56 -6.07 -2.11
N LEU A 9 -1.80 -5.75 -3.38
CA LEU A 9 -2.50 -4.52 -3.77
C LEU A 9 -3.93 -4.46 -3.19
N ARG A 10 -4.66 -5.58 -3.27
CA ARG A 10 -6.02 -5.67 -2.73
C ARG A 10 -6.03 -5.46 -1.22
N MET A 11 -5.16 -6.16 -0.48
CA MET A 11 -5.07 -6.01 0.99
C MET A 11 -4.67 -4.59 1.38
N ALA A 12 -3.69 -3.98 0.71
CA ALA A 12 -3.29 -2.59 0.98
C ALA A 12 -4.46 -1.61 0.74
N GLY A 13 -5.25 -1.84 -0.32
CA GLY A 13 -6.47 -1.08 -0.59
C GLY A 13 -7.54 -1.26 0.48
N GLU A 14 -7.78 -2.50 0.94
CA GLU A 14 -8.71 -2.78 2.04
C GLU A 14 -8.28 -2.09 3.35
N ILE A 15 -6.98 -2.12 3.67
CA ILE A 15 -6.40 -1.42 4.83
C ILE A 15 -6.58 0.09 4.70
N TYR A 16 -6.37 0.67 3.51
CA TYR A 16 -6.66 2.07 3.27
C TYR A 16 -8.13 2.40 3.56
N GLN A 17 -9.06 1.56 3.08
CA GLN A 17 -10.49 1.80 3.25
C GLN A 17 -10.92 1.79 4.72
N PHE A 18 -10.26 0.99 5.56
CA PHE A 18 -10.46 1.03 7.00
C PHE A 18 -10.11 2.42 7.58
N PHE A 19 -8.97 2.98 7.17
CA PHE A 19 -8.48 4.27 7.65
C PHE A 19 -9.04 5.49 6.92
N ARG A 20 -9.85 5.32 5.87
CA ARG A 20 -10.38 6.41 5.02
C ARG A 20 -11.07 7.55 5.79
N HIS A 21 -11.64 7.24 6.94
CA HIS A 21 -12.34 8.21 7.80
C HIS A 21 -11.40 9.26 8.42
N GLN A 22 -10.08 9.01 8.41
CA GLN A 22 -9.06 9.93 8.93
C GLN A 22 -8.62 10.99 7.90
N GLY A 23 -9.20 11.02 6.69
CA GLY A 23 -8.89 12.01 5.66
C GLY A 23 -7.41 11.96 5.25
N ASP A 24 -6.73 13.11 5.30
CA ASP A 24 -5.33 13.27 4.85
C ASP A 24 -4.34 12.38 5.61
N ALA A 25 -4.68 11.96 6.84
CA ALA A 25 -3.84 11.05 7.63
C ALA A 25 -4.01 9.56 7.24
N ALA A 26 -5.00 9.21 6.42
CA ALA A 26 -5.30 7.81 6.08
C ALA A 26 -4.14 7.06 5.40
N PRO A 27 -3.40 7.64 4.42
CA PRO A 27 -2.26 6.95 3.81
C PRO A 27 -1.14 6.64 4.82
N ALA A 28 -0.83 7.59 5.70
CA ALA A 28 0.20 7.42 6.73
C ALA A 28 -0.21 6.36 7.77
N ALA A 29 -1.48 6.36 8.19
CA ALA A 29 -2.01 5.33 9.09
C ALA A 29 -1.97 3.93 8.47
N ALA A 30 -2.36 3.80 7.20
CA ALA A 30 -2.25 2.54 6.46
C ALA A 30 -0.78 2.10 6.33
N ALA A 31 0.13 2.99 5.94
CA ALA A 31 1.56 2.67 5.85
C ALA A 31 2.15 2.23 7.20
N SER A 32 1.76 2.85 8.31
CA SER A 32 2.13 2.43 9.67
C SER A 32 1.63 1.01 9.98
N HIS A 33 0.37 0.71 9.65
CA HIS A 33 -0.19 -0.63 9.80
C HIS A 33 0.58 -1.67 8.98
N LEU A 34 0.94 -1.35 7.73
CA LEU A 34 1.78 -2.21 6.90
C LEU A 34 3.17 -2.42 7.54
N LYS A 35 3.83 -1.36 8.04
CA LYS A 35 5.13 -1.47 8.74
C LYS A 35 5.04 -2.38 9.98
N GLN A 36 3.91 -2.36 10.70
CA GLN A 36 3.71 -3.15 11.91
C GLN A 36 3.38 -4.63 11.64
N PHE A 37 2.57 -4.92 10.63
CA PHE A 37 1.98 -6.26 10.45
C PHE A 37 2.51 -7.03 9.24
N TRP A 38 3.15 -6.37 8.28
CA TRP A 38 3.72 -7.04 7.11
C TRP A 38 5.20 -7.33 7.29
N ALA A 39 5.62 -8.49 6.79
CA ALA A 39 7.04 -8.81 6.68
C ALA A 39 7.78 -7.76 5.81
N PRO A 40 9.08 -7.53 6.04
CA PRO A 40 9.88 -6.64 5.18
C PRO A 40 9.79 -6.97 3.69
N SER A 41 9.78 -8.26 3.32
CA SER A 41 9.64 -8.72 1.93
C SER A 41 8.31 -8.29 1.30
N MET A 42 7.19 -8.50 2.00
CA MET A 42 5.86 -8.10 1.49
C MET A 42 5.78 -6.60 1.17
N ARG A 43 6.45 -5.76 1.98
CA ARG A 43 6.51 -4.31 1.74
C ARG A 43 7.37 -3.99 0.51
N ALA A 44 8.50 -4.67 0.36
CA ALA A 44 9.35 -4.53 -0.84
C ALA A 44 8.60 -4.97 -2.11
N ASP A 45 7.90 -6.09 -2.06
CA ASP A 45 7.10 -6.62 -3.17
C ASP A 45 5.98 -5.63 -3.53
N PHE A 46 5.25 -5.11 -2.54
CA PHE A 46 4.25 -4.08 -2.77
C PHE A 46 4.82 -2.84 -3.47
N LEU A 47 5.95 -2.30 -2.98
CA LEU A 47 6.60 -1.15 -3.59
C LEU A 47 7.05 -1.45 -5.04
N ALA A 48 7.60 -2.64 -5.28
CA ALA A 48 7.99 -3.08 -6.62
C ALA A 48 6.80 -3.16 -7.57
N VAL A 49 5.66 -3.69 -7.10
CA VAL A 49 4.43 -3.79 -7.89
C VAL A 49 3.85 -2.41 -8.21
N ILE A 50 3.87 -1.47 -7.26
CA ILE A 50 3.45 -0.08 -7.51
C ILE A 50 4.35 0.60 -8.54
N ALA A 51 5.67 0.45 -8.40
CA ALA A 51 6.62 0.98 -9.37
C ALA A 51 6.43 0.38 -10.77
N ALA A 52 6.14 -0.91 -10.87
CA ALA A 52 5.89 -1.59 -12.15
C ALA A 52 4.56 -1.19 -12.79
N LYS A 53 3.52 -0.89 -11.99
CA LYS A 53 2.22 -0.41 -12.49
C LYS A 53 2.25 1.06 -12.93
N GLY A 54 3.09 1.89 -12.30
CA GLY A 54 3.06 3.34 -12.49
C GLY A 54 1.64 3.89 -12.36
N ASP A 55 1.24 4.77 -13.29
CA ASP A 55 -0.06 5.45 -13.28
C ASP A 55 -1.29 4.52 -13.31
N GLN A 56 -1.11 3.23 -13.59
CA GLN A 56 -2.20 2.25 -13.53
C GLN A 56 -2.58 1.85 -12.10
N ALA A 57 -1.74 2.11 -11.09
CA ALA A 57 -2.11 1.90 -9.70
C ALA A 57 -3.02 3.02 -9.20
N SER A 58 -3.95 2.69 -8.30
CA SER A 58 -4.90 3.69 -7.78
C SER A 58 -4.21 4.75 -6.92
N ALA A 59 -4.78 5.96 -6.86
CA ALA A 59 -4.22 7.06 -6.08
C ALA A 59 -4.00 6.71 -4.59
N PRO A 60 -4.89 5.97 -3.89
CA PRO A 60 -4.62 5.53 -2.51
C PRO A 60 -3.39 4.63 -2.38
N LEU A 61 -3.16 3.73 -3.33
CA LEU A 61 -2.02 2.81 -3.29
C LEU A 61 -0.69 3.55 -3.52
N HIS A 62 -0.68 4.54 -4.43
CA HIS A 62 0.45 5.44 -4.58
C HIS A 62 0.75 6.23 -3.30
N ALA A 63 -0.28 6.76 -2.63
CA ALA A 63 -0.11 7.51 -1.39
C ALA A 63 0.46 6.65 -0.25
N ILE A 64 0.01 5.40 -0.13
CA ILE A 64 0.59 4.43 0.83
C ILE A 64 2.05 4.13 0.49
N ALA A 65 2.34 3.85 -0.78
CA ALA A 65 3.70 3.56 -1.23
C ALA A 65 4.66 4.71 -0.91
N LYS A 66 4.24 5.95 -1.15
CA LYS A 66 5.00 7.14 -0.76
C LYS A 66 5.25 7.19 0.75
N ALA A 67 4.22 7.01 1.57
CA ALA A 67 4.33 7.03 3.04
C ALA A 67 5.16 5.86 3.63
N LEU A 68 5.38 4.78 2.87
CA LEU A 68 6.29 3.70 3.26
C LEU A 68 7.76 4.06 3.06
N GLN A 69 8.06 4.99 2.15
CA GLN A 69 9.41 5.44 1.79
C GLN A 69 9.86 6.66 2.61
N GLU A 70 8.94 7.32 3.31
CA GLU A 70 9.17 8.31 4.36
C GLU A 70 9.51 7.64 5.71
#